data_AF-A8V2C9-F1
#
_entry.id   AF-A8V2C9-F1
#
_cell.length_a   1.000
_cell.length_b   1.000
_cell.length_c   1.000
_cell.angle_alpha   90.00
_cell.angle_beta   90.00
_cell.angle_gamma   90.00
#
_symmetry.space_group_name_H-M   'P 1'
#
loop_
_entity.id
_entity.type
_entity.pdbx_description
1 polymer ?
#
loop_
_entity_poly.entity_id
_entity_poly.type
_entity_poly.pdbx_seq_one_letter_code
_entity_poly.pdbx_strand_id
1 'polypeptide(L)'
;MRILKDINEALSADKRIEQFFDFLTDGKFEDIKDNFYFYKIRGSIEKGILTVEMYFEHKEKWYKLGKIDLENNKVLQHIDKKIFKSLLYYEDKYIMENYHKEIQRTTNIILSLIALILGVMFALLVIQFFK
;
A
#
# COMPACT_ATOMS: atom_id res chain seq x y z
N MET A 1 -26.89 11.24 14.59
CA MET A 1 -25.77 12.05 15.11
C MET A 1 -24.54 11.23 15.51
N ARG A 2 -24.68 9.96 15.93
CA ARG A 2 -23.54 9.02 16.15
C ARG A 2 -22.71 8.75 14.89
N ILE A 3 -23.38 8.47 13.76
CA ILE A 3 -22.73 8.15 12.48
C ILE A 3 -21.78 9.27 11.99
N LEU A 4 -22.15 10.54 12.18
CA LEU A 4 -21.30 11.69 11.81
C LEU A 4 -20.08 11.84 12.74
N LYS A 5 -20.19 11.40 14.00
CA LYS A 5 -19.09 11.42 14.96
C LYS A 5 -18.07 10.31 14.64
N ASP A 6 -18.56 9.13 14.28
CA ASP A 6 -17.73 7.99 13.87
C ASP A 6 -17.01 8.26 12.53
N ILE A 7 -17.67 8.94 11.58
CA ILE A 7 -17.05 9.36 10.30
C ILE A 7 -15.97 10.43 10.53
N ASN A 8 -16.21 11.41 11.41
CA ASN A 8 -15.20 12.43 11.74
C ASN A 8 -14.03 11.84 12.53
N GLU A 9 -14.26 10.87 13.41
CA GLU A 9 -13.20 10.13 14.10
C GLU A 9 -12.38 9.29 13.11
N ALA A 10 -13.02 8.62 12.14
CA ALA A 10 -12.32 7.86 11.10
C ALA A 10 -11.48 8.76 10.17
N LEU A 11 -12.03 9.86 9.67
CA LEU A 11 -11.29 10.86 8.87
C LEU A 11 -10.14 11.50 9.66
N SER A 12 -10.29 11.61 10.99
CA SER A 12 -9.18 12.05 11.84
C SER A 12 -8.08 10.99 11.96
N ALA A 13 -8.44 9.70 11.96
CA ALA A 13 -7.50 8.60 12.15
C ALA A 13 -6.53 8.47 10.97
N ASP A 14 -7.01 8.58 9.73
CA ASP A 14 -6.16 8.48 8.54
C ASP A 14 -5.10 9.60 8.51
N LYS A 15 -5.53 10.84 8.76
CA LYS A 15 -4.62 11.99 8.86
C LYS A 15 -3.63 11.84 10.01
N ARG A 16 -4.04 11.23 11.13
CA ARG A 16 -3.17 10.93 12.27
C ARG A 16 -2.15 9.85 11.94
N ILE A 17 -2.52 8.85 11.14
CA ILE A 17 -1.60 7.82 10.64
C ILE A 17 -0.55 8.46 9.73
N GLU A 18 -0.94 9.32 8.79
CA GLU A 18 0.02 10.04 7.93
C GLU A 18 0.99 10.89 8.76
N GLN A 19 0.49 11.68 9.71
CA GLN A 19 1.34 12.46 10.63
C GLN A 19 2.28 11.58 11.44
N PHE A 20 1.83 10.39 11.83
CA PHE A 20 2.65 9.43 12.56
C PHE A 20 3.75 8.83 11.71
N PHE A 21 3.46 8.51 10.45
CA PHE A 21 4.47 8.06 9.49
C PHE A 21 5.48 9.17 9.18
N ASP A 22 5.04 10.41 9.05
CA ASP A 22 5.92 11.56 8.88
C ASP A 22 6.86 11.75 10.09
N PHE A 23 6.31 11.59 11.31
CA PHE A 23 7.12 11.56 12.53
C PHE A 23 8.16 10.43 12.52
N LEU A 24 7.77 9.22 12.11
CA LEU A 24 8.66 8.05 12.08
C LEU A 24 9.74 8.14 10.99
N THR A 25 9.46 8.83 9.89
CA THR A 25 10.39 9.03 8.78
C THR A 25 11.29 10.27 8.94
N ASP A 26 11.08 11.07 9.98
CA ASP A 26 11.75 12.36 10.21
C ASP A 26 11.43 13.39 9.11
N GLY A 27 10.15 13.53 8.75
CA GLY A 27 9.70 14.52 7.76
C GLY A 27 9.89 14.09 6.31
N LYS A 28 10.22 12.82 6.07
CA LYS A 28 10.50 12.26 4.73
C LYS A 28 9.36 11.38 4.24
N PHE A 29 8.14 11.67 4.66
CA PHE A 29 6.98 10.89 4.24
C PHE A 29 6.76 10.98 2.72
N GLU A 30 7.09 12.11 2.09
CA GLU A 30 6.96 12.28 0.64
C GLU A 30 7.76 11.25 -0.16
N ASP A 31 8.95 10.86 0.32
CA ASP A 31 9.82 9.87 -0.34
C ASP A 31 9.17 8.47 -0.42
N ILE A 32 8.23 8.18 0.49
CA ILE A 32 7.55 6.87 0.58
C ILE A 32 6.06 6.96 0.24
N LYS A 33 5.56 8.15 -0.08
CA LYS A 33 4.14 8.41 -0.28
C LYS A 33 3.58 7.65 -1.49
N ASP A 34 4.38 7.52 -2.54
CA ASP A 34 4.01 6.78 -3.75
C ASP A 34 3.79 5.29 -3.46
N ASN A 35 4.54 4.74 -2.49
CA ASN A 35 4.40 3.35 -2.07
C ASN A 35 3.38 3.16 -0.94
N PHE A 36 2.89 4.25 -0.33
CA PHE A 36 2.03 4.21 0.84
C PHE A 36 0.75 3.39 0.61
N TYR A 37 0.20 3.45 -0.61
CA TYR A 37 -0.98 2.68 -1.01
C TYR A 37 -0.76 1.16 -1.06
N PHE A 38 0.49 0.70 -1.17
CA PHE A 38 0.84 -0.71 -1.15
C PHE A 38 1.03 -1.24 0.27
N TYR A 39 1.23 -0.35 1.25
CA TYR A 39 1.41 -0.76 2.62
C TYR A 39 0.09 -1.23 3.25
N LYS A 40 0.14 -2.42 3.84
CA LYS A 40 -0.97 -2.98 4.61
C LYS A 40 -0.92 -2.42 6.03
N ILE A 41 -1.57 -1.28 6.22
CA ILE A 41 -1.65 -0.58 7.51
C ILE A 41 -3.02 -0.84 8.14
N ARG A 42 -3.04 -1.07 9.45
CA ARG A 42 -4.29 -1.11 10.23
C ARG A 42 -4.17 -0.22 11.47
N GLY A 43 -5.24 0.53 11.72
CA GLY A 43 -5.44 1.28 12.95
C GLY A 43 -6.53 0.64 13.79
N SER A 44 -6.31 0.47 15.09
CA SER A 44 -7.36 0.09 16.04
C SER A 44 -7.47 1.16 17.12
N ILE A 45 -8.69 1.62 17.39
CA ILE A 45 -8.96 2.62 18.42
C ILE A 45 -9.59 1.92 19.62
N GLU A 46 -8.93 2.01 20.76
CA GLU A 46 -9.45 1.50 22.03
C GLU A 46 -9.30 2.59 23.11
N LYS A 47 -10.42 3.00 23.71
CA LYS A 47 -10.46 4.01 24.79
C LYS A 47 -9.70 5.30 24.44
N GLY A 48 -9.88 5.81 23.22
CA GLY A 48 -9.21 7.03 22.74
C GLY A 48 -7.75 6.85 22.32
N ILE A 49 -7.21 5.63 22.37
CA ILE A 49 -5.85 5.32 21.94
C ILE A 49 -5.90 4.64 20.57
N LEU A 50 -5.29 5.28 19.57
CA LEU A 50 -5.05 4.71 18.25
C LEU A 50 -3.77 3.87 18.29
N THR A 51 -3.90 2.56 18.12
CA THR A 51 -2.77 1.66 17.87
C THR A 51 -2.58 1.50 16.36
N VAL A 52 -1.38 1.76 15.88
CA VAL A 52 -1.02 1.64 14.45
C VAL A 52 -0.12 0.44 14.26
N GLU A 53 -0.49 -0.44 13.33
CA GLU A 53 0.28 -1.62 12.95
C GLU A 53 0.42 -1.67 11.43
N MET A 54 1.54 -2.22 10.96
CA MET A 54 1.81 -2.42 9.55
C MET A 54 2.26 -3.86 9.32
N TYR A 55 1.72 -4.48 8.28
CA TYR A 55 2.18 -5.77 7.81
C TYR A 55 3.32 -5.57 6.82
N PHE A 56 4.42 -6.27 7.06
CA PHE A 56 5.58 -6.28 6.19
C PHE A 56 5.59 -7.60 5.42
N GLU A 57 5.31 -7.56 4.12
CA GLU A 57 5.24 -8.75 3.27
C GLU A 57 6.58 -9.47 3.21
N HIS A 58 7.71 -8.74 3.18
CA HIS A 58 9.03 -9.36 3.16
C HIS A 58 9.36 -10.15 4.46
N LYS A 59 8.58 -9.96 5.52
CA LYS A 59 8.68 -10.70 6.80
C LYS A 59 7.46 -11.58 7.09
N GLU A 60 6.44 -11.49 6.25
CA GLU A 60 5.13 -12.12 6.43
C GLU A 60 4.49 -11.85 7.81
N LYS A 61 4.70 -10.67 8.39
CA LYS A 61 4.33 -10.40 9.79
C LYS A 61 3.82 -8.98 10.04
N TRP A 62 2.86 -8.88 10.97
CA TRP A 62 2.39 -7.61 11.54
C TRP A 62 3.38 -7.08 12.58
N TYR A 63 3.74 -5.81 12.43
CA TYR A 63 4.55 -5.06 13.37
C TYR A 63 3.75 -3.90 13.94
N LYS A 64 3.80 -3.78 15.26
CA LYS A 64 3.22 -2.64 15.95
C LYS A 64 4.14 -1.44 15.80
N LEU A 65 3.67 -0.42 15.08
CA LEU A 65 4.41 0.80 14.83
C LEU A 65 4.31 1.77 16.00
N GLY A 66 3.14 1.86 16.64
CA GLY A 66 2.99 2.74 17.80
C GLY A 66 1.59 2.85 18.37
N LYS A 67 1.47 3.73 19.36
CA LYS A 67 0.23 4.12 20.03
C LYS A 67 0.17 5.63 20.13
N ILE A 68 -0.97 6.20 19.76
CA ILE A 68 -1.23 7.64 19.73
C ILE A 68 -2.47 7.89 20.59
N ASP A 69 -2.36 8.83 21.53
CA ASP A 69 -3.50 9.38 22.25
C ASP A 69 -4.23 10.37 21.31
N LEU A 70 -5.48 10.06 20.94
CA LEU A 70 -6.26 10.86 20.01
C LEU A 70 -6.76 12.17 20.62
N GLU A 71 -7.01 12.19 21.94
CA GLU A 71 -7.50 13.37 22.67
C GLU A 71 -6.38 14.38 22.86
N ASN A 72 -5.23 13.92 23.35
CA ASN A 72 -4.09 14.77 23.65
C ASN A 72 -3.11 14.93 22.48
N ASN A 73 -3.38 14.25 21.36
CA ASN A 73 -2.52 14.21 20.17
C ASN A 73 -1.06 13.88 20.49
N LYS A 74 -0.84 12.88 21.37
CA LYS A 74 0.49 12.54 21.87
C LYS A 74 0.88 11.12 21.46
N VAL A 75 2.09 10.95 20.95
CA VAL A 75 2.66 9.62 20.72
C VAL A 75 3.02 9.02 22.08
N LEU A 76 2.33 7.95 22.47
CA LEU A 76 2.54 7.23 23.73
C LEU A 76 3.65 6.19 23.60
N GLN A 77 3.71 5.53 22.45
CA GLN A 77 4.69 4.50 22.15
C GLN A 77 4.96 4.51 20.65
N HIS A 78 6.21 4.27 20.26
CA HIS A 78 6.56 4.05 18.87
C HIS A 78 7.70 3.04 18.75
N ILE A 79 7.77 2.38 17.61
CA ILE A 79 8.93 1.60 17.18
C ILE A 79 10.14 2.53 17.04
N ASP A 80 11.35 2.00 17.24
CA ASP A 80 12.57 2.76 16.95
C ASP A 80 12.58 3.23 15.48
N LYS A 81 12.87 4.51 15.27
CA LYS A 81 12.82 5.13 13.94
C LYS A 81 13.81 4.50 12.97
N LYS A 82 15.00 4.11 13.43
CA LYS A 82 16.01 3.47 12.57
C LYS A 82 15.55 2.07 12.15
N ILE A 83 14.97 1.31 13.09
CA ILE A 83 14.37 0.00 12.79
C ILE A 83 13.25 0.16 11.77
N PHE A 84 12.36 1.13 11.96
CA PHE A 84 11.26 1.39 11.04
C PHE A 84 11.73 1.76 9.63
N LYS A 85 12.69 2.68 9.50
CA LYS A 85 13.28 3.05 8.21
C LYS A 85 13.92 1.86 7.50
N SER A 86 14.59 0.99 8.25
CA SER A 86 15.16 -0.25 7.70
C SER A 86 14.07 -1.19 7.19
N LEU A 87 13.01 -1.40 7.98
CA LEU A 87 11.87 -2.25 7.58
C LEU A 87 11.18 -1.70 6.33
N LEU A 88 10.94 -0.39 6.26
CA LEU A 88 10.38 0.25 5.07
C LEU A 88 11.25 0.06 3.84
N TYR A 89 12.57 0.28 3.96
CA TYR A 89 13.49 0.10 2.83
C TYR A 89 13.41 -1.31 2.22
N TYR A 90 13.35 -2.35 3.07
CA TYR A 90 13.21 -3.72 2.58
C TYR A 90 11.83 -4.01 2.01
N GLU A 91 10.78 -3.42 2.59
CA GLU A 91 9.41 -3.55 2.07
C GLU A 91 9.28 -2.90 0.70
N ASP A 92 9.80 -1.69 0.51
CA ASP A 92 9.80 -0.98 -0.77
C ASP A 92 10.50 -1.78 -1.84
N LYS A 93 11.66 -2.35 -1.50
CA LYS A 93 12.38 -3.23 -2.42
C LYS A 93 11.55 -4.45 -2.80
N TYR A 94 10.90 -5.09 -1.82
CA TYR A 94 10.03 -6.25 -2.06
C TYR A 94 8.83 -5.91 -2.94
N ILE A 95 8.18 -4.77 -2.68
CA ILE A 95 7.06 -4.26 -3.48
C ILE A 95 7.51 -4.02 -4.93
N MET A 96 8.63 -3.32 -5.13
CA MET A 96 9.15 -3.01 -6.47
C MET A 96 9.51 -4.28 -7.26
N GLU A 97 10.13 -5.28 -6.62
CA GLU A 97 10.48 -6.55 -7.26
C GLU A 97 9.22 -7.34 -7.69
N ASN A 98 8.19 -7.37 -6.86
CA ASN A 98 6.94 -8.08 -7.19
C ASN A 98 6.07 -7.32 -8.19
N TYR A 99 6.03 -5.99 -8.09
CA TYR A 99 5.34 -5.13 -9.05
C TYR A 99 5.90 -5.31 -10.45
N HIS A 100 7.23 -5.34 -10.59
CA HIS A 100 7.87 -5.56 -11.88
C HIS A 100 7.50 -6.92 -12.50
N LYS A 101 7.49 -7.99 -11.69
CA LYS A 101 7.07 -9.32 -12.12
C LYS A 101 5.61 -9.35 -12.56
N GLU A 102 4.71 -8.70 -11.82
CA GLU A 102 3.29 -8.64 -12.14
C GLU A 102 3.00 -7.82 -13.40
N ILE A 103 3.71 -6.70 -13.61
CA ILE A 103 3.64 -5.94 -14.87
C ILE A 103 4.10 -6.80 -16.03
N GLN A 104 5.24 -7.49 -15.88
CA GLN A 104 5.79 -8.31 -16.96
C GLN A 104 4.83 -9.44 -17.32
N ARG A 105 4.23 -10.09 -16.32
CA ARG A 105 3.20 -11.12 -16.51
C ARG A 105 1.98 -10.56 -17.24
N THR A 106 1.45 -9.44 -16.77
CA THR A 106 0.29 -8.77 -17.37
C THR A 106 0.56 -8.35 -18.81
N THR A 107 1.75 -7.80 -19.08
CA THR A 107 2.18 -7.40 -20.42
C THR A 107 2.25 -8.60 -21.37
N ASN A 108 2.80 -9.72 -20.91
CA ASN A 108 2.84 -10.96 -21.70
C ASN A 108 1.44 -11.50 -22.01
N ILE A 109 0.50 -11.38 -21.07
CA ILE A 109 -0.90 -11.76 -21.29
C ILE A 109 -1.52 -10.86 -22.36
N ILE A 110 -1.35 -9.53 -22.26
CA ILE A 110 -1.88 -8.57 -23.24
C ILE A 110 -1.29 -8.83 -24.63
N LEU A 111 0.03 -9.01 -24.74
CA LEU A 111 0.70 -9.35 -25.99
C LEU A 111 0.16 -10.64 -26.60
N SER A 112 -0.07 -11.67 -25.78
CA SER A 112 -0.63 -12.95 -26.25
C SER A 112 -2.05 -12.78 -26.79
N LEU A 113 -2.87 -11.94 -26.14
CA LEU A 113 -4.22 -11.63 -26.61
C LEU A 113 -4.20 -10.86 -27.93
N ILE A 114 -3.31 -9.88 -28.08
CA ILE A 114 -3.14 -9.13 -29.34
C ILE A 114 -2.70 -10.07 -30.46
N ALA A 115 -1.72 -10.94 -30.22
CA ALA A 115 -1.25 -11.91 -31.20
C ALA A 115 -2.37 -12.86 -31.64
N LEU A 116 -3.22 -13.31 -30.71
CA LEU A 116 -4.38 -14.14 -31.00
C LEU A 116 -5.37 -13.41 -31.92
N ILE A 117 -5.73 -12.16 -31.58
CA ILE A 117 -6.66 -11.34 -32.39
C ILE A 117 -6.11 -11.15 -33.80
N LEU A 118 -4.82 -10.80 -33.95
CA LEU A 118 -4.18 -10.63 -35.24
C LEU A 118 -4.15 -11.95 -36.05
N GLY A 119 -3.89 -13.07 -35.40
CA GLY A 119 -3.92 -14.39 -36.03
C GLY A 119 -5.31 -14.74 -36.57
N VAL A 120 -6.37 -14.46 -35.80
CA VAL A 120 -7.76 -14.66 -36.24
C VAL A 120 -8.11 -13.74 -37.41
N MET A 121 -7.75 -12.45 -37.33
CA MET A 121 -7.97 -11.51 -38.44
C MET A 121 -7.27 -11.95 -39.72
N PHE A 122 -6.01 -12.41 -39.62
CA PHE A 122 -5.26 -12.91 -40.76
C PHE A 122 -5.90 -14.16 -41.36
N ALA A 123 -6.33 -15.12 -40.53
CA ALA A 123 -7.01 -16.32 -40.99
C ALA A 123 -8.32 -15.99 -41.74
N LEU A 124 -9.10 -15.03 -41.24
CA LEU A 124 -10.32 -14.55 -41.91
C LEU A 124 -10.02 -13.91 -43.28
N LEU A 125 -8.97 -13.09 -43.38
CA LEU A 125 -8.53 -12.51 -44.65
C LEU A 125 -8.14 -13.60 -45.65
N VAL A 126 -7.34 -14.58 -45.23
CA VAL A 126 -6.94 -15.71 -46.07
C VAL A 126 -8.18 -16.46 -46.59
N ILE A 127 -9.14 -16.78 -45.72
CA ILE A 127 -10.38 -17.44 -46.13
C ILE A 127 -11.13 -16.62 -47.18
N GLN A 128 -11.15 -15.29 -47.08
CA GLN A 128 -11.82 -14.42 -48.04
C GLN A 128 -11.13 -14.37 -49.40
N PHE A 129 -9.80 -14.48 -49.47
CA PHE A 129 -9.04 -14.44 -50.74
C PHE A 129 -9.02 -15.78 -51.48
N PHE A 130 -9.17 -16.90 -50.77
CA PHE A 130 -9.19 -18.26 -51.36
C PHE A 130 -10.61 -18.82 -51.54
N LYS A 131 -11.63 -17.97 -51.42
CA LYS A 131 -13.02 -18.26 -51.75
C LYS A 131 -13.37 -17.61 -53.09
#